data_AF-A0A7J7K7H3-F1
#
_entry.id   AF-A0A7J7K7H3-F1
#
_cell.length_a   1.000
_cell.length_b   1.000
_cell.length_c   1.000
_cell.angle_alpha   90.00
_cell.angle_beta   90.00
_cell.angle_gamma   90.00
#
_symmetry.space_group_name_H-M   'P 1'
#
loop_
_entity.id
_entity.type
_entity.pdbx_description
1 polymer ?
#
loop_
_entity_poly.entity_id
_entity_poly.type
_entity_poly.pdbx_seq_one_letter_code
_entity_poly.pdbx_strand_id
1 'polypeptide(L)'
;MLTRYYDVGEVKELMDRFDWYFLPIANPDGYEYSHTNLRVANIGTEGLEATHGKVFQVGTPPDLFYASSGGAYDWAKAEAGIKYSYTYELRPDGNSWNGFVVSESEIEPSGEEIWASLAAVAAEL
;
A
#
# COMPACT_ATOMS: atom_id res chain seq x y z
N MET A 1 -30.55 2.63 -7.54
CA MET A 1 -30.51 3.28 -6.21
C MET A 1 -31.55 4.39 -6.10
N LEU A 2 -31.64 5.32 -7.06
CA LEU A 2 -32.60 6.45 -7.00
C LEU A 2 -34.04 6.12 -7.42
N THR A 3 -34.26 5.04 -8.20
CA THR A 3 -35.60 4.64 -8.67
C THR A 3 -36.59 4.30 -7.56
N ARG A 4 -36.11 4.04 -6.34
CA ARG A 4 -36.98 3.78 -5.17
C ARG A 4 -37.46 5.05 -4.45
N TYR A 5 -36.90 6.21 -4.79
CA TYR A 5 -37.14 7.47 -4.07
C TYR A 5 -37.62 8.60 -4.97
N TYR A 6 -37.73 8.37 -6.29
CA TYR A 6 -38.17 9.39 -7.24
C TYR A 6 -39.58 9.93 -6.95
N ASP A 7 -40.44 9.12 -6.33
CA ASP A 7 -41.81 9.55 -5.98
C ASP A 7 -41.92 10.29 -4.65
N VAL A 8 -40.81 10.45 -3.92
CA VAL A 8 -40.78 11.33 -2.74
C VAL A 8 -40.78 12.77 -3.25
N GLY A 9 -41.86 13.52 -2.98
CA GLY A 9 -42.10 14.84 -3.58
C GLY A 9 -40.92 15.81 -3.53
N GLU A 10 -40.18 15.83 -2.41
CA GLU A 10 -38.97 16.64 -2.25
C GLU A 10 -37.79 16.17 -3.11
N VAL A 11 -37.56 14.86 -3.19
CA VAL A 11 -36.51 14.27 -4.04
C VAL A 11 -36.82 14.49 -5.51
N LYS A 12 -38.09 14.37 -5.90
CA LYS A 12 -38.56 14.63 -7.25
C LYS A 12 -38.30 16.07 -7.67
N GLU A 13 -38.67 17.02 -6.82
CA GLU A 13 -38.46 18.44 -7.08
C GLU A 13 -36.96 18.76 -7.26
N LEU A 14 -36.10 18.17 -6.42
CA LEU A 14 -34.64 18.33 -6.53
C LEU A 14 -34.06 17.69 -7.81
N MET A 15 -34.58 16.53 -8.22
CA MET A 15 -34.14 15.84 -9.43
C MET A 15 -34.62 16.52 -10.72
N ASP A 16 -35.81 17.13 -10.72
CA ASP A 16 -36.37 17.81 -11.90
C ASP A 16 -35.78 19.22 -12.09
N ARG A 17 -35.26 19.86 -11.02
CA ARG A 17 -34.72 21.23 -11.05
C ARG A 17 -33.24 21.35 -11.37
N PHE A 18 -32.45 20.31 -11.13
CA PHE A 18 -30.99 20.35 -11.25
C PHE A 18 -30.48 19.14 -12.03
N ASP A 19 -29.42 19.35 -12.79
CA ASP A 19 -28.65 18.25 -13.37
C ASP A 19 -27.67 17.70 -12.32
N TRP A 20 -27.82 16.42 -11.99
CA TRP A 20 -26.99 15.75 -11.00
C TRP A 20 -25.90 14.93 -11.69
N TYR A 21 -24.65 15.24 -11.37
CA TYR A 21 -23.49 14.46 -11.80
C TYR A 21 -22.91 13.74 -10.59
N PHE A 22 -22.87 12.41 -10.66
CA PHE A 22 -22.18 11.58 -9.69
C PHE A 22 -20.85 11.15 -10.28
N LEU A 23 -19.77 11.38 -9.55
CA LEU A 23 -18.44 10.89 -9.87
C LEU A 23 -18.06 9.84 -8.81
N PRO A 24 -18.37 8.55 -9.03
CA PRO A 24 -18.17 7.52 -8.02
C PRO A 24 -16.70 7.33 -7.63
N ILE A 25 -15.81 7.50 -8.61
CA ILE A 25 -14.36 7.41 -8.41
C ILE A 25 -13.75 8.61 -9.13
N ALA A 26 -13.39 9.63 -8.36
CA ALA A 26 -12.72 10.82 -8.88
C ALA A 26 -11.23 10.58 -9.18
N ASN A 27 -10.65 9.52 -8.61
CA ASN A 27 -9.24 9.17 -8.71
C ASN A 27 -9.05 7.67 -9.05
N PRO A 28 -9.26 7.26 -10.31
CA PRO A 28 -9.27 5.84 -10.71
C PRO A 28 -7.93 5.12 -10.50
N ASP A 29 -6.82 5.82 -10.73
CA ASP A 29 -5.46 5.35 -10.51
C ASP A 29 -5.15 5.15 -9.02
N GLY A 30 -5.57 6.07 -8.14
CA GLY A 30 -5.46 5.88 -6.69
C GLY A 30 -6.34 4.74 -6.16
N TYR A 31 -7.51 4.53 -6.77
CA TYR A 31 -8.34 3.37 -6.49
C TYR A 31 -7.63 2.07 -6.88
N GLU A 32 -7.07 1.99 -8.09
CA GLU A 32 -6.28 0.82 -8.51
C GLU A 32 -5.07 0.60 -7.58
N TYR A 33 -4.33 1.67 -7.27
CA TYR A 33 -3.14 1.62 -6.41
C TYR A 33 -3.45 1.02 -5.04
N SER A 34 -4.53 1.47 -4.40
CA SER A 34 -4.96 0.96 -3.09
C SER A 34 -5.42 -0.49 -3.14
N HIS A 35 -6.11 -0.91 -4.20
CA HIS A 35 -6.64 -2.27 -4.32
C HIS A 35 -5.61 -3.28 -4.85
N THR A 36 -4.46 -2.82 -5.35
CA THR A 36 -3.42 -3.69 -5.92
C THR A 36 -2.10 -3.56 -5.17
N ASN A 37 -1.39 -2.43 -5.27
CA ASN A 37 -0.03 -2.29 -4.76
C ASN A 37 0.01 -2.32 -3.22
N LEU A 38 -0.84 -1.52 -2.55
CA LEU A 38 -0.92 -1.51 -1.09
C LEU A 38 -1.43 -2.84 -0.55
N ARG A 39 -2.43 -3.42 -1.21
CA ARG A 39 -2.97 -4.73 -0.84
C ARG A 39 -1.90 -5.84 -0.86
N VAL A 40 -1.13 -5.94 -1.95
CA VAL A 40 -0.07 -6.95 -2.08
C VAL A 40 1.07 -6.69 -1.09
N ALA A 41 1.42 -5.42 -0.85
CA ALA A 41 2.41 -5.08 0.17
C ALA A 41 1.96 -5.48 1.59
N ASN A 42 0.68 -5.26 1.93
CA ASN A 42 0.12 -5.66 3.22
C ASN A 42 0.17 -7.18 3.42
N ILE A 43 -0.12 -7.97 2.38
CA ILE A 43 0.01 -9.43 2.43
C ILE A 43 1.44 -9.86 2.76
N GLY A 44 2.44 -9.21 2.15
CA GLY A 44 3.85 -9.45 2.47
C GLY A 44 4.16 -9.15 3.93
N THR A 45 3.75 -7.99 4.45
CA THR A 45 4.01 -7.62 5.85
C THR A 45 3.26 -8.48 6.85
N GLU A 46 2.07 -8.99 6.53
CA GLU A 46 1.35 -9.97 7.35
C GLU A 46 2.12 -11.29 7.47
N GLY A 47 2.67 -11.79 6.35
CA GLY A 47 3.53 -12.98 6.35
C GLY A 47 4.83 -12.79 7.13
N LEU A 48 5.42 -11.61 7.04
CA LEU A 48 6.58 -11.21 7.82
C LEU A 48 6.26 -11.21 9.32
N GLU A 49 5.23 -10.48 9.72
CA GLU A 49 4.82 -10.34 11.12
C GLU A 49 4.49 -11.70 11.75
N ALA A 50 3.88 -12.61 11.00
CA ALA A 50 3.58 -13.96 11.47
C ALA A 50 4.83 -14.81 11.80
N THR A 51 6.02 -14.44 11.29
CA THR A 51 7.26 -15.21 11.45
C THR A 51 7.90 -14.97 12.82
N HIS A 52 8.18 -13.71 13.16
CA HIS A 52 8.85 -13.32 14.41
C HIS A 52 8.16 -12.17 15.17
N GLY A 53 6.96 -11.76 14.75
CA GLY A 53 6.16 -10.72 15.41
C GLY A 53 6.62 -9.29 15.16
N LYS A 54 7.53 -9.05 14.19
CA LYS A 54 7.98 -7.71 13.86
C LYS A 54 6.99 -7.03 12.92
N VAL A 55 6.51 -5.86 13.32
CA VAL A 55 5.55 -5.07 12.53
C VAL A 55 6.31 -4.14 11.59
N PHE A 56 6.04 -4.27 10.29
CA PHE A 56 6.54 -3.39 9.24
C PHE A 56 5.43 -2.48 8.74
N GLN A 57 5.79 -1.24 8.38
CA GLN A 57 4.83 -0.27 7.85
C GLN A 57 4.83 -0.31 6.31
N VAL A 58 3.64 -0.13 5.73
CA VAL A 58 3.42 -0.08 4.28
C VAL A 58 2.99 1.32 3.87
N GLY A 59 3.63 1.89 2.86
CA GLY A 59 3.31 3.23 2.36
C GLY A 59 4.31 3.71 1.32
N THR A 60 4.06 4.90 0.78
CA THR A 60 5.04 5.58 -0.09
C THR A 60 6.09 6.32 0.77
N PRO A 61 7.24 6.71 0.20
CA PRO A 61 8.25 7.43 0.98
C PRO A 61 7.76 8.71 1.67
N PRO A 62 6.90 9.56 1.04
CA PRO A 62 6.27 10.68 1.75
C PRO A 62 5.40 10.28 2.94
N ASP A 63 4.77 9.10 2.92
CA ASP A 63 3.90 8.63 3.99
C ASP A 63 4.68 8.11 5.20
N LEU A 64 5.82 7.44 4.95
CA LEU A 64 6.60 6.74 5.97
C LEU A 64 7.82 7.54 6.46
N PHE A 65 8.39 8.38 5.58
CA PHE A 65 9.65 9.07 5.83
C PHE A 65 9.57 10.54 5.41
N TYR A 66 10.05 10.84 4.20
CA TYR A 66 10.11 12.14 3.58
C TYR A 66 9.95 12.00 2.08
N ALA A 67 9.48 13.06 1.43
CA ALA A 67 9.37 13.09 -0.01
C ALA A 67 10.75 12.91 -0.65
N SER A 68 10.89 11.88 -1.48
CA SER A 68 12.09 11.56 -2.24
C SER A 68 11.71 11.19 -3.68
N SER A 69 12.68 11.30 -4.60
CA SER A 69 12.48 10.99 -6.02
C SER A 69 13.76 10.41 -6.61
N GLY A 70 13.62 9.57 -7.64
CA GLY A 70 14.76 8.97 -8.35
C GLY A 70 15.28 7.71 -7.66
N GLY A 71 14.48 7.10 -6.77
CA GLY A 71 14.80 5.80 -6.21
C GLY A 71 14.76 4.71 -7.27
N ALA A 72 15.48 3.60 -7.05
CA ALA A 72 15.44 2.46 -7.97
C ALA A 72 14.00 1.92 -8.16
N TYR A 73 13.18 1.99 -7.12
CA TYR A 73 11.78 1.60 -7.15
C TYR A 73 10.92 2.51 -8.06
N ASP A 74 11.22 3.82 -8.13
CA ASP A 74 10.55 4.77 -9.02
C ASP A 74 10.84 4.41 -10.48
N TRP A 75 12.12 4.23 -10.81
CA TRP A 75 12.53 3.87 -12.16
C TRP A 75 11.98 2.51 -12.59
N ALA A 76 12.04 1.50 -11.72
CA ALA A 76 11.51 0.17 -11.98
C ALA A 76 9.99 0.22 -12.29
N LYS A 77 9.25 1.04 -11.56
CA LYS A 77 7.81 1.21 -11.76
C LYS A 77 7.48 2.01 -13.02
N ALA A 78 8.13 3.15 -13.22
CA ALA A 78 7.78 4.11 -14.26
C ALA A 78 8.41 3.79 -15.63
N GLU A 79 9.70 3.46 -15.67
CA GLU A 79 10.45 3.28 -16.92
C GLU A 79 10.52 1.81 -17.33
N ALA A 80 10.75 0.90 -16.38
CA ALA A 80 10.80 -0.54 -16.68
C ALA A 80 9.41 -1.21 -16.71
N GLY A 81 8.35 -0.49 -16.32
CA GLY A 81 6.97 -0.99 -16.34
C GLY A 81 6.71 -2.15 -15.36
N ILE A 82 7.54 -2.32 -14.33
CA ILE A 82 7.37 -3.39 -13.35
C ILE A 82 6.17 -3.05 -12.46
N LYS A 83 5.14 -3.90 -12.52
CA LYS A 83 3.87 -3.65 -11.82
C LYS A 83 4.04 -3.59 -10.31
N TYR A 84 4.79 -4.51 -9.72
CA TYR A 84 5.01 -4.59 -8.28
C TYR A 84 6.47 -4.26 -7.98
N SER A 85 6.70 -3.05 -7.48
CA SER A 85 8.04 -2.50 -7.19
C SER A 85 8.02 -2.01 -5.74
N TYR A 86 8.85 -2.63 -4.89
CA TYR A 86 8.87 -2.39 -3.44
C TYR A 86 10.30 -2.25 -2.94
N THR A 87 10.45 -1.47 -1.87
CA THR A 87 11.71 -1.32 -1.12
C THR A 87 11.48 -1.82 0.29
N TYR A 88 12.38 -2.66 0.80
CA TYR A 88 12.37 -3.10 2.19
C TYR A 88 13.39 -2.30 3.00
N GLU A 89 12.92 -1.69 4.09
CA GLU A 89 13.76 -1.07 5.12
C GLU A 89 13.81 -2.02 6.31
N LEU A 90 14.93 -2.73 6.46
CA LEU A 90 15.08 -3.87 7.36
C LEU A 90 15.52 -3.46 8.76
N ARG A 91 15.76 -4.46 9.62
CA ARG A 91 16.37 -4.28 10.94
C ARG A 91 17.77 -3.64 10.83
N PRO A 92 18.22 -2.89 11.86
CA PRO A 92 17.47 -2.52 13.06
C PRO A 92 16.49 -1.36 12.77
N ASP A 93 15.62 -1.03 13.72
CA ASP A 93 14.68 0.07 13.52
C ASP A 93 15.41 1.42 13.39
N GLY A 94 14.78 2.40 12.71
CA GLY A 94 15.39 3.70 12.44
C GLY A 94 15.72 4.55 13.68
N ASN A 95 15.27 4.14 14.87
CA ASN A 95 15.59 4.79 16.14
C ASN A 95 16.69 4.07 16.93
N SER A 96 17.27 3.00 16.37
CA SER A 96 18.33 2.25 17.01
C SER A 96 19.59 3.10 17.13
N TRP A 97 20.09 3.25 18.36
CA TRP A 97 21.22 4.11 18.71
C TRP A 97 22.52 3.77 17.98
N ASN A 98 22.60 2.57 17.42
CA ASN A 98 23.73 2.04 16.66
C ASN A 98 23.53 2.08 15.13
N GLY A 99 22.47 2.74 14.64
CA GLY A 99 22.22 3.01 13.23
C GLY A 99 22.18 1.72 12.39
N PHE A 100 23.17 1.55 11.50
CA PHE A 100 23.25 0.39 10.59
C PHE A 100 23.84 -0.88 11.23
N VAL A 101 24.29 -0.82 12.49
CA VAL A 101 24.95 -1.96 13.15
C VAL A 101 23.88 -2.87 13.75
N VAL A 102 23.53 -3.93 13.03
CA VAL A 102 22.63 -4.98 13.54
C VAL A 102 23.38 -5.99 14.42
N SER A 103 22.76 -6.50 15.49
CA SER A 103 23.35 -7.60 16.26
C SER A 103 23.28 -8.92 15.49
N GLU A 104 24.26 -9.79 15.69
CA GLU A 104 24.32 -11.10 15.00
C GLU A 104 23.05 -11.93 15.20
N SER A 105 22.45 -11.88 16.39
CA SER A 105 21.19 -12.58 16.72
C SER A 105 19.97 -12.13 15.92
N GLU A 106 20.06 -11.03 15.18
CA GLU A 106 18.96 -10.45 14.40
C GLU A 106 19.14 -10.67 12.88
N ILE A 107 20.29 -11.20 12.45
CA ILE A 107 20.59 -11.43 11.03
C ILE A 107 19.68 -12.52 10.46
N GLU A 108 19.66 -13.70 11.09
CA GLU A 108 18.84 -14.83 10.65
C GLU A 108 17.34 -14.51 10.76
N PRO A 109 16.83 -13.96 11.88
CA PRO A 109 15.43 -13.53 11.96
C PRO A 109 15.01 -12.54 10.86
N SER A 110 15.86 -11.56 10.54
CA SER A 110 15.60 -10.59 9.46
C SER A 110 15.47 -11.30 8.10
N GLY A 111 16.33 -12.28 7.82
CA GLY A 111 16.28 -13.07 6.59
C GLY A 111 15.01 -13.91 6.48
N GLU A 112 14.62 -14.59 7.55
CA GLU A 112 13.40 -15.41 7.60
C GLU A 112 12.13 -14.57 7.41
N GLU A 113 12.08 -13.39 8.03
CA GLU A 113 11.03 -12.39 7.88
C GLU A 113 10.82 -11.95 6.42
N ILE A 114 11.91 -11.58 5.74
CA ILE A 114 11.86 -11.16 4.33
C ILE A 114 11.43 -12.32 3.45
N TRP A 115 11.95 -13.53 3.71
CA TRP A 115 11.59 -14.71 2.95
C TRP A 115 10.10 -15.02 3.05
N ALA A 116 9.54 -14.95 4.26
CA ALA A 116 8.11 -15.13 4.48
C ALA A 116 7.27 -14.09 3.72
N SER A 117 7.69 -12.82 3.73
CA SER A 117 7.04 -11.76 2.94
C SER A 117 7.07 -12.06 1.43
N LEU A 118 8.25 -12.41 0.91
CA LEU A 118 8.42 -12.74 -0.52
C LEU A 118 7.58 -13.96 -0.93
N ALA A 119 7.52 -14.99 -0.08
CA ALA A 119 6.70 -16.17 -0.32
C ALA A 119 5.20 -15.84 -0.31
N ALA A 120 4.73 -15.01 0.63
CA ALA A 120 3.34 -14.58 0.70
C ALA A 120 2.94 -13.74 -0.52
N VAL A 121 3.78 -12.79 -0.92
CA VAL A 121 3.56 -12.00 -2.15
C VAL A 121 3.54 -12.90 -3.37
N ALA A 122 4.49 -13.82 -3.52
CA ALA A 122 4.54 -14.74 -4.66
C ALA A 122 3.33 -15.66 -4.75
N ALA A 123 2.69 -16.02 -3.63
CA ALA A 123 1.48 -16.83 -3.61
C ALA A 123 0.22 -16.06 -4.03
N GLU A 124 0.24 -14.72 -3.93
CA GLU A 124 -0.88 -13.84 -4.29
C GLU A 124 -0.87 -13.44 -5.78
N LEU A 125 0.30 -13.48 -6.44
CA LEU A 125 0.49 -13.05 -7.83
C LEU A 125 0.20 -14.15 -8.84
#